data_AF-A0A948THY2-F1
#
_entry.id   AF-A0A948THY2-F1
#
_cell.length_a   1.000
_cell.length_b   1.000
_cell.length_c   1.000
_cell.angle_alpha   90.00
_cell.angle_beta   90.00
_cell.angle_gamma   90.00
#
_symmetry.space_group_name_H-M   'P 1'
#
loop_
_entity.id
_entity.type
_entity.pdbx_description
1 polymer ?
#
loop_
_entity_poly.entity_id
_entity_poly.type
_entity_poly.pdbx_seq_one_letter_code
_entity_poly.pdbx_strand_id
1 'polypeptide(L)'
;MAVSSPFFWLCSCFSRAIRAKSILFTSYLNSPIARQADVVLIGVCPEIKNNTEASFSRLIYMAIGDALYTRLTLLRAEQYQRNLQDLREALAILKS
;
A
#
# COMPACT_ATOMS: atom_id res chain seq x y z
N MET A 1 -3.06 -16.93 -8.98
CA MET A 1 -1.90 -17.50 -8.25
C MET A 1 -1.61 -16.86 -6.87
N ALA A 2 -2.49 -16.02 -6.29
CA ALA A 2 -2.17 -15.27 -5.06
C ALA A 2 -2.74 -15.86 -3.74
N VAL A 3 -3.52 -16.95 -3.79
CA VAL A 3 -4.32 -17.41 -2.64
C VAL A 3 -3.59 -18.44 -1.76
N SER A 4 -2.43 -18.95 -2.19
CA SER A 4 -1.73 -20.08 -1.57
C SER A 4 -0.37 -19.74 -0.95
N SER A 5 0.01 -18.47 -0.86
CA SER A 5 1.28 -18.10 -0.21
C SER A 5 1.11 -18.06 1.32
N PRO A 6 1.90 -18.84 2.08
CA PRO A 6 1.85 -18.86 3.55
C PRO A 6 2.07 -17.47 4.18
N PHE A 7 2.80 -16.60 3.48
CA PHE A 7 3.16 -15.27 3.96
C PHE A 7 1.95 -14.35 4.13
N PHE A 8 0.95 -14.45 3.23
CA PHE A 8 -0.23 -13.59 3.27
C PHE A 8 -1.22 -13.99 4.37
N TRP A 9 -1.35 -15.29 4.62
CA TRP A 9 -2.17 -15.80 5.72
C TRP A 9 -1.61 -15.36 7.08
N LEU A 10 -0.28 -15.37 7.21
CA LEU A 10 0.41 -14.87 8.40
C LEU A 10 0.09 -13.39 8.66
N CYS A 11 0.17 -12.53 7.63
CA CYS A 11 -0.13 -11.10 7.76
C CYS A 11 -1.59 -10.82 8.12
N SER A 12 -2.56 -11.56 7.55
CA SER A 12 -3.98 -11.40 7.89
C SER A 12 -4.28 -11.86 9.32
N CYS A 13 -3.74 -12.99 9.75
CA CYS A 13 -3.87 -13.44 11.13
C CYS A 13 -3.21 -12.48 12.12
N PHE A 14 -2.03 -11.98 11.78
CA PHE A 14 -1.29 -11.03 12.62
C PHE A 14 -2.06 -9.72 12.79
N SER A 15 -2.50 -9.10 11.69
CA SER A 15 -3.28 -7.84 11.75
C SER A 15 -4.54 -7.99 12.61
N ARG A 16 -5.21 -9.15 12.54
CA ARG A 16 -6.38 -9.48 13.37
C ARG A 16 -6.03 -9.65 14.84
N ALA A 17 -4.92 -10.31 15.15
CA ALA A 17 -4.43 -10.47 16.51
C ALA A 17 -4.11 -9.11 17.17
N ILE A 18 -3.58 -8.15 16.40
CA ILE A 18 -3.27 -6.80 16.90
C ILE A 18 -4.39 -5.78 16.71
N ARG A 19 -5.59 -6.19 16.25
CA ARG A 19 -6.72 -5.28 15.90
C ARG A 19 -6.31 -4.10 15.00
N ALA A 20 -5.37 -4.33 14.07
CA ALA A 20 -4.98 -3.33 13.10
C ALA A 20 -5.96 -3.31 11.92
N LYS A 21 -6.24 -2.11 11.39
CA LYS A 21 -6.98 -1.96 10.14
C LYS A 21 -6.13 -2.44 8.97
N SER A 22 -6.69 -3.31 8.15
CA SER A 22 -6.07 -3.91 6.98
C SER A 22 -6.60 -3.25 5.70
N ILE A 23 -5.68 -2.79 4.84
CA ILE A 23 -5.98 -2.27 3.52
C ILE A 23 -5.37 -3.24 2.51
N LEU A 24 -6.22 -3.90 1.73
CA LEU A 24 -5.81 -4.85 0.70
C LEU A 24 -5.84 -4.21 -0.68
N PHE A 25 -4.76 -4.41 -1.43
CA PHE A 25 -4.67 -4.06 -2.83
C PHE A 25 -4.76 -5.33 -3.68
N THR A 26 -5.72 -5.41 -4.59
CA THR A 26 -5.88 -6.60 -5.45
C THR A 26 -6.57 -6.30 -6.77
N SER A 27 -6.20 -7.01 -7.82
CA SER A 27 -6.92 -7.02 -9.10
C SER A 27 -8.08 -8.03 -9.11
N TYR A 28 -8.26 -8.80 -8.03
CA TYR A 28 -9.25 -9.90 -7.93
C TYR A 28 -10.27 -9.66 -6.82
N LEU A 29 -11.45 -9.17 -7.20
CA LEU A 29 -12.57 -8.85 -6.29
C LEU A 29 -13.04 -10.07 -5.47
N ASN A 30 -13.15 -11.24 -6.10
CA ASN A 30 -13.72 -12.44 -5.47
C ASN A 30 -12.69 -13.30 -4.71
N SER A 31 -11.49 -12.77 -4.46
CA SER A 31 -10.50 -13.53 -3.70
C SER A 31 -10.95 -13.72 -2.23
N PRO A 32 -10.69 -14.88 -1.61
CA PRO A 32 -10.98 -15.10 -0.18
C PRO A 32 -10.33 -14.08 0.76
N ILE A 33 -9.30 -13.39 0.27
CA ILE A 33 -8.51 -12.38 0.97
C ILE A 33 -9.22 -11.03 0.94
N ALA A 34 -9.86 -10.66 -0.18
CA ALA A 34 -10.68 -9.46 -0.27
C ALA A 34 -11.83 -9.47 0.74
N ARG A 35 -12.38 -10.66 1.05
CA ARG A 35 -13.43 -10.80 2.07
C ARG A 35 -12.94 -10.64 3.51
N GLN A 36 -11.64 -10.69 3.76
CA GLN A 36 -11.06 -10.63 5.10
C GLN A 36 -10.41 -9.29 5.44
N ALA A 37 -10.28 -8.38 4.47
CA ALA A 37 -9.68 -7.06 4.67
C ALA A 37 -10.75 -6.01 5.01
N ASP A 38 -10.38 -5.00 5.81
CA ASP A 38 -11.30 -3.93 6.21
C ASP A 38 -11.61 -2.97 5.04
N VAL A 39 -10.60 -2.71 4.21
CA VAL A 39 -10.74 -1.89 3.00
C VAL A 39 -10.06 -2.62 1.85
N VAL A 40 -10.78 -2.81 0.74
CA VAL A 40 -10.23 -3.41 -0.48
C VAL A 40 -10.17 -2.36 -1.58
N LEU A 41 -8.97 -2.11 -2.08
CA LEU A 41 -8.70 -1.20 -3.19
C LEU A 41 -8.43 -2.03 -4.44
N ILE A 42 -9.30 -1.88 -5.43
CA ILE A 42 -9.32 -2.71 -6.62
C ILE A 42 -8.74 -1.94 -7.79
N GLY A 43 -7.64 -2.46 -8.34
CA GLY A 43 -7.10 -2.01 -9.60
C GLY A 43 -7.69 -2.82 -10.74
N VAL A 44 -8.74 -2.32 -11.40
CA VAL A 44 -9.27 -2.96 -12.62
C VAL A 44 -8.50 -2.41 -13.82
N CYS A 45 -7.72 -3.26 -14.49
CA CYS A 45 -7.10 -2.94 -15.77
C CYS A 45 -7.65 -3.92 -16.83
N PRO A 46 -8.10 -3.47 -18.01
CA PRO A 46 -8.55 -4.36 -19.08
C PRO A 46 -7.44 -5.35 -19.46
N GLU A 47 -7.82 -6.61 -19.71
CA GLU A 47 -6.88 -7.68 -20.04
C GLU A 47 -6.12 -7.37 -21.34
N ILE A 48 -4.84 -7.03 -21.23
CA ILE A 48 -3.91 -6.97 -22.36
C ILE A 48 -2.84 -8.04 -22.11
N LYS A 49 -2.97 -9.17 -22.83
CA LYS A 49 -2.07 -10.33 -22.93
C LYS A 49 -0.90 -10.38 -21.93
N ASN A 50 -1.10 -11.12 -20.82
CA ASN A 50 -0.21 -11.83 -19.88
C ASN A 50 1.15 -11.26 -19.42
N ASN A 51 1.75 -10.26 -20.07
CA ASN A 51 3.07 -9.72 -19.70
C ASN A 51 2.99 -8.32 -19.09
N THR A 52 1.89 -7.60 -19.27
CA THR A 52 1.74 -6.23 -18.77
C THR A 52 0.98 -6.12 -17.45
N GLU A 53 0.34 -7.18 -16.96
CA GLU A 53 -0.39 -7.16 -15.67
C GLU A 53 0.52 -6.83 -14.49
N ALA A 54 1.74 -7.36 -14.45
CA ALA A 54 2.70 -7.08 -13.39
C ALA A 54 3.09 -5.59 -13.37
N SER A 55 3.23 -4.98 -14.56
CA SER A 55 3.59 -3.58 -14.72
C SER A 55 2.41 -2.66 -14.42
N PHE A 56 1.22 -2.93 -14.95
CA PHE A 56 0.02 -2.12 -14.71
C PHE A 56 -0.48 -2.22 -13.27
N SER A 57 -0.47 -3.40 -12.66
CA SER A 57 -0.81 -3.57 -11.24
C SER A 57 0.14 -2.75 -10.37
N ARG A 58 1.44 -2.73 -10.69
CA ARG A 58 2.43 -1.92 -9.98
C ARG A 58 2.19 -0.42 -10.14
N LEU A 59 1.83 0.04 -11.34
CA LEU A 59 1.46 1.44 -11.58
C LEU A 59 0.22 1.85 -10.79
N ILE A 60 -0.81 1.01 -10.75
CA ILE A 60 -2.03 1.27 -9.96
C ILE A 60 -1.69 1.32 -8.47
N TYR A 61 -0.89 0.37 -7.96
CA TYR A 61 -0.48 0.37 -6.56
C TYR A 61 0.37 1.61 -6.20
N MET A 62 1.26 2.06 -7.08
CA MET A 62 1.99 3.32 -6.89
C MET A 62 1.05 4.53 -6.89
N ALA A 63 0.14 4.62 -7.85
CA ALA A 63 -0.80 5.74 -7.95
C ALA A 63 -1.72 5.83 -6.73
N ILE A 64 -2.18 4.69 -6.20
CA ILE A 64 -2.98 4.67 -4.98
C ILE A 64 -2.12 5.05 -3.76
N GLY A 65 -0.88 4.56 -3.70
CA GLY A 65 0.09 4.97 -2.68
C GLY A 65 0.31 6.49 -2.66
N ASP A 66 0.52 7.09 -3.83
CA ASP A 66 0.73 8.53 -4.00
C ASP A 66 -0.52 9.34 -3.61
N ALA A 67 -1.72 8.88 -3.99
CA ALA A 67 -2.96 9.54 -3.62
C ALA A 67 -3.20 9.51 -2.10
N LEU A 68 -2.97 8.35 -1.46
CA LEU A 68 -3.08 8.20 -0.01
C LEU A 68 -2.04 9.05 0.72
N TYR A 69 -0.79 8.99 0.27
CA TYR A 69 0.30 9.76 0.86
C TYR A 69 0.02 11.26 0.75
N THR A 70 -0.38 11.75 -0.41
CA THR A 70 -0.74 13.16 -0.63
C THR A 70 -1.87 13.61 0.29
N ARG A 71 -2.91 12.79 0.46
CA ARG A 71 -3.99 13.11 1.39
C ARG A 71 -3.52 13.15 2.83
N LEU A 72 -2.67 12.21 3.24
CA LEU A 72 -2.11 12.18 4.59
C LEU A 72 -1.19 13.37 4.86
N THR A 73 -0.35 13.77 3.90
CA THR A 73 0.52 14.94 4.05
C THR A 73 -0.29 16.23 4.13
N LEU A 74 -1.37 16.36 3.36
CA LEU A 74 -2.27 17.51 3.45
C LEU A 74 -3.02 17.54 4.80
N LEU A 75 -3.52 16.41 5.29
CA LEU A 75 -4.24 16.32 6.57
C LEU A 75 -3.33 16.53 7.78
N ARG A 76 -2.03 16.28 7.65
CA ARG A 76 -1.04 16.37 8.74
C ARG A 76 0.14 17.25 8.34
N ALA A 77 -0.14 18.39 7.72
CA ALA A 77 0.87 19.26 7.12
C ALA A 77 1.98 19.69 8.10
N GLU A 78 1.62 20.03 9.35
CA GLU A 78 2.60 20.44 10.36
C GLU A 78 3.54 19.31 10.78
N GLN A 79 3.02 18.09 10.93
CA GLN A 79 3.87 16.93 11.25
C GLN A 79 4.77 16.59 10.08
N TYR A 80 4.24 16.70 8.86
CA TYR A 80 5.01 16.49 7.64
C TYR A 80 6.16 17.49 7.51
N GLN A 81 5.92 18.78 7.79
CA GLN A 81 6.98 19.80 7.77
C GLN A 81 8.07 19.55 8.80
N ARG A 82 7.71 19.14 10.02
CA ARG A 82 8.67 18.76 11.06
C ARG A 82 9.53 17.58 10.61
N ASN A 83 8.91 16.50 10.15
CA ASN A 83 9.64 15.34 9.63
C ASN A 83 10.60 15.71 8.47
N LEU A 84 10.20 16.66 7.61
CA LEU A 84 11.08 17.16 6.54
C LEU A 84 12.27 17.97 7.06
N GLN A 85 12.10 18.73 8.15
CA GLN A 85 13.20 19.44 8.80
C GLN A 85 14.18 18.44 9.42
N ASP A 86 13.69 17.47 10.18
CA ASP A 86 14.52 16.42 10.79
C ASP A 86 15.36 15.67 9.74
N LEU A 87 14.73 15.33 8.60
CA LEU A 87 15.43 14.69 7.48
C LEU A 87 16.52 15.59 6.87
N ARG A 88 16.26 16.88 6.72
CA ARG A 88 17.24 17.84 6.18
C ARG A 88 18.43 18.00 7.13
N GLU A 89 18.17 18.06 8.42
CA GLU A 89 19.20 18.16 9.45
C GLU A 89 20.07 16.90 9.48
N ALA A 90 19.45 15.71 9.45
CA ALA A 90 20.18 14.44 9.39
C ALA A 90 21.07 14.34 8.14
N LEU A 91 20.57 14.77 6.98
CA LEU A 91 21.35 14.81 5.74
C LEU A 91 22.50 15.83 5.79
N ALA A 92 22.31 16.96 6.46
CA ALA A 92 23.37 17.95 6.65
C ALA A 92 24.50 17.41 7.52
N ILE A 93 24.18 16.67 8.59
CA ILE A 93 25.14 15.99 9.46
C ILE A 93 25.92 14.91 8.70
N LEU A 94 25.26 14.16 7.81
CA LEU A 94 25.92 13.11 7.01
C LEU A 94 26.82 13.68 5.90
N LYS A 95 26.64 14.94 5.51
CA LYS A 95 27.40 15.60 4.44
C LYS A 95 28.59 16.42 4.97
N SER A 96 28.65 16.70 6.27
CA SER A 96 29.79 17.36 6.95
C SER A 96 30.85 16.37 7.37
#